data_AF-A0A8D8CFA1-F1
#
_entry.id   AF-A0A8D8CFA1-F1
#
_cell.length_a   1.000
_cell.length_b   1.000
_cell.length_c   1.000
_cell.angle_alpha   90.00
_cell.angle_beta   90.00
_cell.angle_gamma   90.00
#
_symmetry.space_group_name_H-M   'P 1'
#
loop_
_entity.id
_entity.type
_entity.pdbx_description
1 polymer ?
#
loop_
_entity_poly.entity_id
_entity_poly.type
_entity_poly.pdbx_seq_one_letter_code
_entity_poly.pdbx_strand_id
1 'polypeptide(L)'
;MAKFITALLTTVTMFMVVLAQPEPDNPTCSQGNKKTVHDCCKMPSIGEQAVLNRCMAENPKPKTPPTPGTKKTEGCCVAQCMLTSVNAFTNNAIDKDAVKRALKTTVGADPNFAPLVDGIVEQCHNSVSSNAALKATPVPATPGRAGCSFLPEAFVNCVGSTFVQKCPTAAWTNNDDCNQLKEKLASGCSLASLKQIEM
;
A
#
# COMPACT_ATOMS: atom_id res chain seq x y z
N MET A 1 35.55 -53.79 27.53
CA MET A 1 34.42 -53.43 26.66
C MET A 1 33.48 -52.50 27.44
N ALA A 2 33.50 -51.20 27.15
CA ALA A 2 32.48 -50.26 27.61
C ALA A 2 32.42 -49.10 26.60
N LYS A 3 31.33 -49.02 25.84
CA LYS A 3 31.07 -47.94 24.88
C LYS A 3 30.29 -46.85 25.61
N PHE A 4 30.90 -45.69 25.85
CA PHE A 4 30.19 -44.49 26.27
C PHE A 4 29.52 -43.87 25.04
N ILE A 5 28.19 -43.88 25.01
CA ILE A 5 27.40 -43.18 24.00
C ILE A 5 27.15 -41.78 24.55
N THR A 6 27.82 -40.78 23.98
CA THR A 6 27.60 -39.36 24.28
C THR A 6 26.37 -38.89 23.51
N ALA A 7 25.24 -38.72 24.20
CA ALA A 7 24.05 -38.12 23.62
C ALA A 7 24.20 -36.59 23.61
N LEU A 8 24.42 -36.00 22.44
CA LEU A 8 24.32 -34.55 22.24
C LEU A 8 22.82 -34.17 22.17
N LEU A 9 22.32 -33.54 23.23
CA LEU A 9 21.06 -32.79 23.17
C LEU A 9 21.30 -31.48 22.42
N THR A 10 20.95 -31.44 21.14
CA THR A 10 20.81 -30.17 20.41
C THR A 10 19.48 -29.53 20.78
N THR A 11 19.50 -28.57 21.70
CA THR A 11 18.37 -27.68 21.97
C THR A 11 18.14 -26.78 20.75
N VAL A 12 17.12 -27.07 19.96
CA VAL A 12 16.66 -26.19 18.87
C VAL A 12 15.92 -25.03 19.52
N THR A 13 16.60 -23.89 19.71
CA THR A 13 15.94 -22.63 20.06
C THR A 13 15.20 -22.12 18.84
N MET A 14 13.90 -22.37 18.81
CA MET A 14 12.97 -21.79 17.84
C MET A 14 12.89 -20.27 18.11
N PHE A 15 13.76 -19.49 17.47
CA PHE A 15 13.57 -18.05 17.36
C PHE A 15 12.29 -17.83 16.55
N MET A 16 11.17 -17.65 17.24
CA MET A 16 9.98 -17.03 16.66
C MET A 16 10.38 -15.64 16.19
N VAL A 17 10.76 -15.52 14.93
CA VAL A 17 10.84 -14.23 14.26
C VAL A 17 9.40 -13.75 14.16
N VAL A 18 8.95 -12.99 15.15
CA VAL A 18 7.73 -12.20 15.01
C VAL A 18 8.04 -11.22 13.88
N LEU A 19 7.59 -11.55 12.67
CA LEU A 19 7.65 -10.64 11.55
C LEU A 19 6.83 -9.42 11.97
N ALA A 20 7.51 -8.33 12.29
CA ALA A 20 6.88 -7.10 12.72
C ALA A 20 5.89 -6.68 11.62
N GLN A 21 4.61 -6.55 11.95
CA GLN A 21 3.62 -5.99 11.04
C GLN A 21 3.89 -4.48 10.84
N PRO A 22 3.44 -3.89 9.71
CA PRO A 22 3.52 -2.44 9.53
C PRO A 22 2.89 -1.68 10.70
N GLU A 23 3.57 -0.66 11.17
CA GLU A 23 3.03 0.22 12.21
C GLU A 23 1.86 1.04 11.65
N PRO A 24 0.83 1.34 12.47
CA PRO A 24 -0.25 2.21 12.06
C PRO A 24 0.24 3.64 11.85
N ASP A 25 -0.49 4.39 11.03
CA ASP A 25 -0.24 5.81 10.83
C ASP A 25 -0.33 6.61 12.14
N ASN A 26 0.44 7.70 12.21
CA ASN A 26 0.32 8.65 13.30
C ASN A 26 -1.11 9.24 13.32
N PRO A 27 -1.81 9.27 14.48
CA PRO A 27 -3.15 9.85 14.58
C PRO A 27 -3.30 11.27 14.03
N THR A 28 -2.22 12.07 14.05
CA THR A 28 -2.19 13.44 13.50
C THR A 28 -2.42 13.50 11.98
N CYS A 29 -2.20 12.39 11.26
CA CYS A 29 -2.43 12.32 9.82
C CYS A 29 -3.88 12.67 9.46
N SER A 30 -4.84 12.24 10.26
CA SER A 30 -6.27 12.47 10.01
C SER A 30 -6.80 13.84 10.47
N GLN A 31 -6.00 14.60 11.23
CA GLN A 31 -6.45 15.83 11.91
C GLN A 31 -6.27 17.08 11.05
N GLY A 32 -7.28 17.94 10.97
CA GLY A 32 -7.14 19.26 10.33
C GLY A 32 -7.12 19.27 8.79
N ASN A 33 -7.36 18.15 8.12
CA ASN A 33 -7.46 18.11 6.66
C ASN A 33 -8.77 18.79 6.19
N LYS A 34 -8.64 19.91 5.49
CA LYS A 34 -9.78 20.67 4.91
C LYS A 34 -10.04 20.37 3.43
N LYS A 35 -9.05 19.82 2.75
CA LYS A 35 -9.11 19.37 1.36
C LYS A 35 -8.85 17.88 1.32
N THR A 36 -9.39 17.23 0.30
CA THR A 36 -8.88 15.95 -0.15
C THR A 36 -7.73 16.22 -1.09
N VAL A 37 -6.83 15.26 -1.24
CA VAL A 37 -5.81 15.39 -2.27
C VAL A 37 -6.42 15.27 -3.70
N HIS A 38 -7.65 14.73 -3.80
CA HIS A 38 -8.64 14.97 -4.87
C HIS A 38 -8.65 16.42 -5.37
N ASP A 39 -8.95 17.30 -4.42
CA ASP A 39 -9.14 18.74 -4.64
C ASP A 39 -7.82 19.46 -4.97
N CYS A 40 -6.69 18.84 -4.62
CA CYS A 40 -5.37 19.45 -4.71
C CYS A 40 -4.58 19.03 -5.94
N CYS A 41 -4.70 17.78 -6.38
CA CYS A 41 -4.03 17.28 -7.56
C CYS A 41 -5.07 16.66 -8.50
N LYS A 42 -5.24 17.25 -9.69
CA LYS A 42 -6.10 16.74 -10.76
C LYS A 42 -5.45 15.55 -11.46
N MET A 43 -5.12 14.52 -10.69
CA MET A 43 -4.53 13.29 -11.16
C MET A 43 -5.62 12.40 -11.77
N PRO A 44 -5.36 11.75 -12.92
CA PRO A 44 -6.21 10.69 -13.42
C PRO A 44 -6.32 9.52 -12.42
N SER A 45 -7.33 8.66 -12.60
CA SER A 45 -7.44 7.46 -11.78
C SER A 45 -6.22 6.54 -11.97
N ILE A 46 -5.68 6.00 -10.87
CA ILE A 46 -4.52 5.09 -10.86
C ILE A 46 -4.91 3.70 -11.41
N GLY A 47 -6.20 3.36 -11.44
CA GLY A 47 -6.71 2.10 -11.98
C GLY A 47 -7.93 2.29 -12.86
N GLU A 48 -8.24 1.27 -13.65
CA GLU A 48 -9.48 1.24 -14.42
C GLU A 48 -10.69 1.20 -13.46
N GLN A 49 -11.67 2.08 -13.70
CA GLN A 49 -12.82 2.22 -12.81
C GLN A 49 -13.61 0.93 -12.66
N ALA A 50 -13.75 0.14 -13.74
CA ALA A 50 -14.44 -1.15 -13.70
C ALA A 50 -13.72 -2.16 -12.78
N VAL A 51 -12.39 -2.19 -12.81
CA VAL A 51 -11.57 -3.03 -11.94
C VAL A 51 -11.72 -2.58 -10.49
N LEU A 52 -11.60 -1.27 -10.22
CA LEU A 52 -11.76 -0.72 -8.87
C LEU A 52 -13.15 -1.05 -8.29
N ASN A 53 -14.22 -0.82 -9.06
CA ASN A 53 -15.59 -1.09 -8.63
C ASN A 53 -15.80 -2.57 -8.28
N ARG A 54 -15.29 -3.47 -9.13
CA ARG A 54 -15.35 -4.91 -8.85
C ARG A 54 -14.60 -5.27 -7.57
N CYS A 55 -13.38 -4.77 -7.41
CA CYS A 55 -12.57 -5.07 -6.24
C CYS A 55 -13.20 -4.56 -4.93
N MET A 56 -13.84 -3.39 -4.94
CA MET A 56 -14.61 -2.88 -3.79
C MET A 56 -15.84 -3.75 -3.50
N ALA A 57 -16.55 -4.22 -4.53
CA ALA A 57 -17.72 -5.08 -4.37
C ALA A 57 -17.36 -6.47 -3.80
N GLU A 58 -16.24 -7.04 -4.23
CA GLU A 58 -15.73 -8.34 -3.74
C GLU A 58 -15.13 -8.24 -2.33
N ASN A 59 -14.69 -7.04 -1.92
CA ASN A 59 -14.00 -6.80 -0.64
C ASN A 59 -14.66 -5.64 0.13
N PRO A 60 -15.92 -5.81 0.57
CA PRO A 60 -16.65 -4.74 1.23
C PRO A 60 -15.96 -4.32 2.54
N LYS A 61 -15.98 -3.01 2.82
CA LYS A 61 -15.45 -2.45 4.05
C LYS A 61 -16.09 -3.14 5.28
N PRO A 62 -15.31 -3.41 6.34
CA PRO A 62 -15.86 -3.84 7.62
C PRO A 62 -16.91 -2.85 8.13
N LYS A 63 -18.03 -3.35 8.67
CA LYS A 63 -19.10 -2.51 9.24
C LYS A 63 -18.64 -1.65 10.41
N THR A 64 -17.59 -2.10 11.09
CA THR A 64 -17.01 -1.41 12.24
C THR A 64 -15.62 -0.90 11.84
N PRO A 65 -15.35 0.40 11.93
CA PRO A 65 -14.03 0.92 11.64
C PRO A 65 -13.02 0.35 12.65
N PRO A 66 -11.78 0.03 12.22
CA PRO A 66 -10.75 -0.41 13.12
C PRO A 66 -10.44 0.69 14.15
N THR A 67 -10.20 0.28 15.40
CA THR A 67 -9.79 1.21 16.45
C THR A 67 -8.48 1.91 16.04
N PRO A 68 -8.39 3.25 16.11
CA PRO A 68 -7.17 3.97 15.78
C PRO A 68 -5.98 3.48 16.60
N GLY A 69 -4.83 3.29 15.95
CA GLY A 69 -3.60 2.80 16.60
C GLY A 69 -3.52 1.28 16.76
N THR A 70 -4.55 0.53 16.37
CA THR A 70 -4.48 -0.94 16.36
C THR A 70 -3.67 -1.44 15.17
N LYS A 71 -2.76 -2.39 15.42
CA LYS A 71 -2.00 -3.05 14.35
C LYS A 71 -2.95 -3.80 13.40
N LYS A 72 -2.75 -3.62 12.10
CA LYS A 72 -3.50 -4.35 11.08
C LYS A 72 -3.05 -5.81 11.06
N THR A 73 -4.01 -6.72 10.96
CA THR A 73 -3.73 -8.16 10.87
C THR A 73 -3.48 -8.63 9.43
N GLU A 74 -3.91 -7.84 8.45
CA GLU A 74 -3.72 -8.05 7.02
C GLU A 74 -3.64 -6.71 6.28
N GLY A 75 -3.24 -6.73 5.01
CA GLY A 75 -3.28 -5.57 4.14
C GLY A 75 -4.64 -5.35 3.47
N CYS A 76 -4.72 -4.30 2.65
CA CYS A 76 -5.92 -3.96 1.89
C CYS A 76 -6.21 -4.97 0.76
N CYS A 77 -7.31 -5.71 0.90
CA CYS A 77 -7.76 -6.65 -0.13
C CYS A 77 -8.19 -6.00 -1.43
N VAL A 78 -8.71 -4.76 -1.40
CA VAL A 78 -9.01 -4.00 -2.63
C VAL A 78 -7.72 -3.74 -3.42
N ALA A 79 -6.66 -3.27 -2.75
CA ALA A 79 -5.36 -3.04 -3.37
C ALA A 79 -4.76 -4.33 -3.95
N GLN A 80 -4.83 -5.45 -3.22
CA GLN A 80 -4.40 -6.75 -3.72
C GLN A 80 -5.21 -7.16 -4.96
N CYS A 81 -6.54 -7.06 -4.91
CA CYS A 81 -7.40 -7.37 -6.05
C CYS A 81 -7.05 -6.55 -7.28
N MET A 82 -6.80 -5.25 -7.14
CA MET A 82 -6.43 -4.39 -8.28
C MET A 82 -5.13 -4.84 -8.92
N LEU A 83 -4.07 -5.10 -8.13
CA LEU A 83 -2.79 -5.56 -8.69
C LEU A 83 -2.91 -6.95 -9.30
N THR A 84 -3.62 -7.88 -8.68
CA THR A 84 -3.86 -9.20 -9.26
C THR A 84 -4.65 -9.10 -10.57
N SER A 85 -5.61 -8.19 -10.67
CA SER A 85 -6.44 -7.99 -11.88
C SER A 85 -5.63 -7.62 -13.12
N VAL A 86 -4.49 -6.96 -12.93
CA VAL A 86 -3.57 -6.57 -14.02
C VAL A 86 -2.34 -7.47 -14.08
N ASN A 87 -2.38 -8.64 -13.44
CA ASN A 87 -1.28 -9.61 -13.33
C ASN A 87 0.00 -9.01 -12.70
N ALA A 88 -0.14 -7.98 -11.87
CA ALA A 88 0.97 -7.29 -11.21
C ALA A 88 1.30 -7.84 -9.82
N PHE A 89 0.52 -8.79 -9.30
CA PHE A 89 0.78 -9.38 -7.98
C PHE A 89 0.53 -10.88 -7.99
N THR A 90 1.57 -11.64 -7.64
CA THR A 90 1.53 -13.09 -7.51
C THR A 90 2.63 -13.56 -6.56
N ASN A 91 2.41 -14.66 -5.83
CA ASN A 91 3.41 -15.25 -4.92
C ASN A 91 4.07 -14.23 -3.97
N ASN A 92 3.29 -13.28 -3.45
CA ASN A 92 3.74 -12.22 -2.56
C ASN A 92 4.85 -11.32 -3.15
N ALA A 93 4.85 -11.13 -4.48
CA ALA A 93 5.77 -10.28 -5.21
C ALA A 93 5.00 -9.37 -6.19
N ILE A 94 5.54 -8.18 -6.42
CA ILE A 94 4.99 -7.20 -7.36
C ILE A 94 5.76 -7.26 -8.68
N ASP A 95 5.05 -7.45 -9.79
CA ASP A 95 5.59 -7.24 -11.13
C ASP A 95 5.47 -5.76 -11.49
N LYS A 96 6.57 -5.03 -11.29
CA LYS A 96 6.64 -3.59 -11.58
C LYS A 96 6.40 -3.26 -13.05
N ASP A 97 6.71 -4.16 -13.99
CA ASP A 97 6.52 -3.89 -15.41
C ASP A 97 5.06 -4.08 -15.81
N ALA A 98 4.34 -5.02 -15.20
CA ALA A 98 2.88 -5.11 -15.29
C ALA A 98 2.21 -3.85 -14.74
N VAL A 99 2.67 -3.33 -13.60
CA VAL A 99 2.17 -2.05 -13.06
C VAL A 99 2.43 -0.90 -14.04
N LYS A 100 3.65 -0.75 -14.56
CA LYS A 100 3.98 0.31 -15.53
C LYS A 100 3.05 0.26 -16.75
N ARG A 101 2.80 -0.94 -17.30
CA ARG A 101 1.85 -1.11 -18.41
C ARG A 101 0.45 -0.64 -18.04
N ALA A 102 -0.07 -1.06 -16.89
CA ALA A 102 -1.40 -0.66 -16.42
C ALA A 102 -1.51 0.85 -16.15
N LEU A 103 -0.49 1.46 -15.54
CA LEU A 103 -0.51 2.91 -15.29
C LEU A 103 -0.35 3.74 -16.56
N LYS A 104 0.33 3.22 -17.59
CA LYS A 104 0.45 3.91 -18.88
C LYS A 104 -0.88 4.01 -19.62
N THR A 105 -1.81 3.07 -19.44
CA THR A 105 -3.15 3.13 -20.04
C THR A 105 -4.10 4.04 -19.28
N THR A 106 -3.84 4.32 -18.00
CA THR A 106 -4.67 5.18 -17.15
C THR A 106 -4.02 6.55 -16.94
N VAL A 107 -3.13 6.67 -15.96
CA VAL A 107 -2.43 7.90 -15.58
C VAL A 107 -1.54 8.43 -16.71
N GLY A 108 -0.87 7.53 -17.43
CA GLY A 108 0.00 7.88 -18.56
C GLY A 108 -0.72 8.33 -19.82
N ALA A 109 -2.07 8.27 -19.86
CA ALA A 109 -2.85 8.92 -20.91
C ALA A 109 -2.83 10.45 -20.77
N ASP A 110 -2.57 10.98 -19.56
CA ASP A 110 -2.36 12.41 -19.35
C ASP A 110 -0.89 12.78 -19.58
N PRO A 111 -0.58 13.70 -20.52
CA PRO A 111 0.80 14.05 -20.86
C PRO A 111 1.56 14.72 -19.71
N ASN A 112 0.88 15.30 -18.72
CA ASN A 112 1.53 15.89 -17.55
C ASN A 112 2.06 14.81 -16.59
N PHE A 113 1.43 13.63 -16.56
CA PHE A 113 1.77 12.55 -15.63
C PHE A 113 2.54 11.40 -16.29
N ALA A 114 2.41 11.19 -17.61
CA ALA A 114 3.09 10.13 -18.33
C ALA A 114 4.60 10.03 -18.06
N PRO A 115 5.37 11.14 -18.00
CA PRO A 115 6.80 11.09 -17.72
C PRO A 115 7.15 10.62 -16.30
N LEU A 116 6.19 10.66 -15.36
CA LEU A 116 6.40 10.30 -13.96
C LEU A 116 6.24 8.80 -13.69
N VAL A 117 5.46 8.10 -14.52
CA VAL A 117 5.01 6.71 -14.27
C VAL A 117 6.17 5.78 -13.98
N ASP A 118 7.15 5.69 -14.88
CA ASP A 118 8.22 4.70 -14.79
C ASP A 118 9.11 4.94 -13.55
N GLY A 119 9.44 6.20 -13.28
CA GLY A 119 10.26 6.57 -12.11
C GLY A 119 9.56 6.31 -10.78
N ILE A 120 8.26 6.62 -10.69
CA ILE A 120 7.47 6.40 -9.47
C ILE A 120 7.31 4.90 -9.18
N VAL A 121 7.00 4.10 -10.20
CA VAL A 121 6.84 2.65 -10.03
C VAL A 121 8.16 2.02 -9.58
N GLU A 122 9.28 2.41 -10.18
CA GLU A 122 10.60 1.90 -9.82
C GLU A 122 10.96 2.27 -8.37
N GLN A 123 10.78 3.53 -7.99
CA GLN A 123 11.00 4.02 -6.63
C GLN A 123 10.17 3.22 -5.61
N CYS A 124 8.88 3.08 -5.85
CA CYS A 124 7.97 2.43 -4.92
C CYS A 124 8.20 0.93 -4.83
N HIS A 125 8.47 0.26 -5.94
CA HIS A 125 8.82 -1.15 -5.95
C HIS A 125 10.05 -1.40 -5.08
N ASN A 126 11.10 -0.61 -5.27
CA ASN A 126 12.35 -0.77 -4.52
C ASN A 126 12.16 -0.51 -3.02
N SER A 127 11.32 0.47 -2.66
CA SER A 127 10.98 0.78 -1.27
C SER A 127 10.26 -0.36 -0.55
N VAL A 128 9.26 -0.98 -1.20
CA VAL A 128 8.42 -2.00 -0.55
C VAL A 128 9.02 -3.40 -0.59
N SER A 129 9.71 -3.77 -1.68
CA SER A 129 10.22 -5.14 -1.88
C SER A 129 11.33 -5.54 -0.90
N SER A 130 12.06 -4.55 -0.36
CA SER A 130 13.08 -4.74 0.68
C SER A 130 12.52 -4.77 2.11
N ASN A 131 11.25 -4.40 2.32
CA ASN A 131 10.68 -4.29 3.66
C ASN A 131 10.16 -5.65 4.16
N ALA A 132 10.85 -6.24 5.15
CA ALA A 132 10.48 -7.51 5.75
C ALA A 132 9.12 -7.48 6.46
N ALA A 133 8.70 -6.32 6.99
CA ALA A 133 7.42 -6.18 7.67
C ALA A 133 6.23 -6.42 6.72
N LEU A 134 6.40 -6.07 5.44
CA LEU A 134 5.39 -6.28 4.40
C LEU A 134 5.27 -7.74 3.95
N LYS A 135 6.19 -8.61 4.39
CA LYS A 135 6.20 -10.05 4.10
C LYS A 135 5.60 -10.89 5.24
N ALA A 136 5.11 -10.25 6.30
CA ALA A 136 4.40 -10.92 7.38
C ALA A 136 3.20 -11.72 6.84
N THR A 137 2.98 -12.92 7.38
CA THR A 137 1.83 -13.75 7.05
C THR A 137 0.54 -13.03 7.47
N PRO A 138 -0.38 -12.73 6.54
CA PRO A 138 -1.59 -12.01 6.89
C PRO A 138 -2.58 -12.93 7.61
N VAL A 139 -3.26 -12.37 8.61
CA VAL A 139 -4.35 -13.01 9.34
C VAL A 139 -5.66 -12.33 8.93
N PRO A 140 -6.61 -13.07 8.33
CA PRO A 140 -7.82 -12.49 7.77
C PRO A 140 -8.67 -11.82 8.86
N ALA A 141 -9.10 -10.59 8.60
CA ALA A 141 -10.06 -9.87 9.46
C ALA A 141 -11.50 -10.33 9.22
N THR A 142 -11.78 -11.02 8.11
CA THR A 142 -13.10 -11.55 7.76
C THR A 142 -13.08 -13.07 7.77
N PRO A 143 -13.97 -13.76 8.50
CA PRO A 143 -14.07 -15.22 8.47
C PRO A 143 -14.34 -15.76 7.06
N GLY A 144 -13.76 -16.91 6.73
CA GLY A 144 -14.05 -17.64 5.49
C GLY A 144 -13.24 -17.21 4.26
N ARG A 145 -12.23 -16.35 4.40
CA ARG A 145 -11.28 -16.02 3.32
C ARG A 145 -9.83 -16.01 3.81
N ALA A 146 -8.90 -16.08 2.85
CA ALA A 146 -7.49 -15.83 3.13
C ALA A 146 -7.24 -14.36 3.48
N GLY A 147 -6.23 -14.12 4.31
CA GLY A 147 -5.75 -12.76 4.59
C GLY A 147 -5.04 -12.17 3.39
N CYS A 148 -5.18 -10.86 3.18
CA CYS A 148 -4.54 -10.14 2.09
C CYS A 148 -3.13 -9.67 2.49
N SER A 149 -2.17 -9.77 1.57
CA SER A 149 -0.81 -9.32 1.79
C SER A 149 -0.76 -7.82 2.09
N PHE A 150 0.19 -7.42 2.94
CA PHE A 150 0.50 -6.01 3.21
C PHE A 150 1.21 -5.33 2.03
N LEU A 151 1.85 -6.12 1.14
CA LEU A 151 2.69 -5.60 0.07
C LEU A 151 1.91 -4.78 -0.98
N PRO A 152 0.74 -5.24 -1.51
CA PRO A 152 -0.08 -4.44 -2.42
C PRO A 152 -0.51 -3.10 -1.86
N GLU A 153 -0.97 -3.06 -0.61
CA GLU A 153 -1.41 -1.81 0.03
C GLU A 153 -0.27 -0.80 0.15
N ALA A 154 0.89 -1.25 0.67
CA ALA A 154 2.05 -0.39 0.81
C ALA A 154 2.54 0.16 -0.54
N PHE A 155 2.51 -0.67 -1.58
CA PHE A 155 2.91 -0.27 -2.92
C PHE A 155 1.94 0.74 -3.54
N VAL A 156 0.63 0.48 -3.50
CA VAL A 156 -0.40 1.39 -4.02
C VAL A 156 -0.35 2.73 -3.28
N ASN A 157 -0.20 2.70 -1.95
CA ASN A 157 -0.05 3.92 -1.15
C ASN A 157 1.22 4.69 -1.54
N CYS A 158 2.36 4.01 -1.73
CA CYS A 158 3.59 4.66 -2.18
C CYS A 158 3.39 5.33 -3.55
N VAL A 159 2.82 4.61 -4.53
CA VAL A 159 2.63 5.11 -5.89
C VAL A 159 1.72 6.34 -5.87
N GLY A 160 0.56 6.26 -5.22
CA GLY A 160 -0.38 7.37 -5.13
C GLY A 160 0.23 8.59 -4.41
N SER A 161 0.91 8.38 -3.28
CA SER A 161 1.54 9.47 -2.51
C SER A 161 2.63 10.16 -3.32
N THR A 162 3.42 9.38 -4.06
CA THR A 162 4.51 9.92 -4.87
C THR A 162 3.98 10.71 -6.06
N PHE A 163 2.89 10.27 -6.70
CA PHE A 163 2.24 11.08 -7.75
C PHE A 163 1.73 12.40 -7.21
N VAL A 164 1.15 12.41 -6.01
CA VAL A 164 0.65 13.62 -5.38
C VAL A 164 1.79 14.56 -5.02
N GLN A 165 2.87 14.04 -4.44
CA GLN A 165 4.07 14.82 -4.13
C GLN A 165 4.69 15.42 -5.39
N LYS A 166 4.74 14.64 -6.47
CA LYS A 166 5.26 15.05 -7.79
C LYS A 166 4.19 15.65 -8.69
N CYS A 167 3.02 16.02 -8.16
CA CYS A 167 1.91 16.51 -8.97
C CYS A 167 2.35 17.72 -9.79
N PRO A 168 2.24 17.67 -11.14
CA PRO A 168 2.68 18.74 -12.01
C PRO A 168 2.00 20.07 -11.66
N THR A 169 2.71 21.19 -11.79
CA THR A 169 2.17 22.52 -11.48
C THR A 169 0.87 22.82 -12.23
N ALA A 170 0.75 22.36 -13.48
CA ALA A 170 -0.46 22.52 -14.28
C ALA A 170 -1.70 21.77 -13.72
N ALA A 171 -1.48 20.71 -12.93
CA ALA A 171 -2.51 19.91 -12.31
C ALA A 171 -2.66 20.17 -10.79
N TRP A 172 -1.83 21.04 -10.21
CA TRP A 172 -1.77 21.33 -8.79
C TRP A 172 -2.54 22.60 -8.42
N THR A 173 -3.42 22.49 -7.41
CA THR A 173 -4.04 23.64 -6.76
C THR A 173 -3.08 24.21 -5.72
N ASN A 174 -2.47 25.36 -6.01
CA ASN A 174 -1.52 26.00 -5.10
C ASN A 174 -2.23 26.84 -4.02
N ASN A 175 -2.43 26.27 -2.83
CA ASN A 175 -2.88 26.96 -1.63
C ASN A 175 -2.36 26.26 -0.36
N ASP A 176 -2.53 26.90 0.79
CA ASP A 176 -2.02 26.41 2.08
C ASP A 176 -2.57 25.04 2.47
N ASP A 177 -3.88 24.80 2.28
CA ASP A 177 -4.53 23.53 2.62
C ASP A 177 -3.94 22.36 1.79
N CYS A 178 -3.67 22.59 0.50
CA CYS A 178 -3.07 21.60 -0.38
C CYS A 178 -1.58 21.38 -0.11
N ASN A 179 -0.85 22.46 0.21
CA ASN A 179 0.56 22.35 0.56
C ASN A 179 0.74 21.59 1.88
N GLN A 180 -0.14 21.80 2.86
CA GLN A 180 -0.17 21.03 4.11
C GLN A 180 -0.38 19.52 3.87
N LEU A 181 -1.24 19.14 2.90
CA LEU A 181 -1.41 17.73 2.55
C LEU A 181 -0.14 17.10 1.97
N LYS A 182 0.58 17.83 1.11
CA LYS A 182 1.89 17.38 0.59
C LYS A 182 2.90 17.17 1.72
N GLU A 183 2.95 18.07 2.70
CA GLU A 183 3.83 17.95 3.87
C GLU A 183 3.51 16.70 4.70
N LYS A 184 2.24 16.41 4.93
CA LYS A 184 1.82 15.20 5.67
C LYS A 184 2.18 13.91 4.93
N LEU A 185 2.04 13.88 3.61
CA LEU A 185 2.52 12.75 2.81
C LEU A 185 4.03 12.59 2.93
N ALA A 186 4.77 13.72 2.90
CA ALA A 186 6.22 13.70 3.07
C ALA A 186 6.65 13.25 4.48
N SER A 187 5.84 13.48 5.51
CA SER A 187 6.08 12.98 6.87
C SER A 187 5.64 11.53 7.10
N GLY A 188 5.17 10.83 6.06
CA GLY A 188 4.83 9.40 6.13
C GLY A 188 3.36 9.08 6.38
N CYS A 189 2.45 10.04 6.29
CA CYS A 189 1.01 9.73 6.34
C CYS A 189 0.56 8.98 5.09
N SER A 190 -0.31 7.98 5.25
CA SER A 190 -0.93 7.30 4.12
C SER A 190 -2.08 8.12 3.51
N LEU A 191 -2.37 7.91 2.23
CA LEU A 191 -3.50 8.55 1.54
C LEU A 191 -4.85 8.18 2.17
N ALA A 192 -4.95 6.98 2.75
CA ALA A 192 -6.13 6.51 3.49
C ALA A 192 -6.39 7.40 4.72
N SER A 193 -5.33 7.72 5.49
CA SER A 193 -5.44 8.59 6.66
C SER A 193 -5.70 10.06 6.32
N LEU A 194 -5.31 10.51 5.12
CA LEU A 194 -5.58 11.87 4.65
C LEU A 194 -7.00 12.08 4.08
N LYS A 195 -7.89 11.09 4.23
CA LYS A 195 -9.27 11.08 3.67
C LYS A 195 -9.33 11.16 2.14
N GLN A 196 -8.35 10.61 1.44
CA GLN A 196 -8.35 10.63 -0.02
C GLN A 196 -8.77 9.30 -0.64
N ILE A 197 -8.46 8.18 0.02
CA ILE A 197 -8.76 6.86 -0.49
C ILE A 197 -9.78 6.21 0.45
N GLU A 198 -11.05 6.40 0.11
CA GLU A 198 -12.07 5.43 0.49
C GLU A 198 -11.92 4.20 -0.41
N MET A 199 -10.98 3.31 -0.07
CA MET A 199 -10.99 1.91 -0.53
C MET A 199 -11.94 1.11 0.34
#